data_AF-A0A7J6TDI4-F1
#
_entry.id   AF-A0A7J6TDI4-F1
#
_cell.length_a   1.000
_cell.length_b   1.000
_cell.length_c   1.000
_cell.angle_alpha   90.00
_cell.angle_beta   90.00
_cell.angle_gamma   90.00
#
_symmetry.space_group_name_H-M   'P 1'
#
loop_
_entity.id
_entity.type
_entity.pdbx_description
1 polymer ?
#
loop_
_entity_poly.entity_id
_entity_poly.type
_entity_poly.pdbx_seq_one_letter_code
_entity_poly.pdbx_strand_id
1 'polypeptide(L)'
;MRTQELKSAGPPTIAKHPELTQYYYDNSIRATDLQRQFYDRIASRDQAVMAGGPDEAQFFSLFLRAMGAKKALEVGVFRGSTTAYLAKGVGEGGKVIGLDICKEFLDEVKAEDYWRELGVADRIEIRIGNAVTGMKKMIEDEDAANTFDFIFIDANKTDYDTYYELALKLAKPTTGIIAVDNTFFHGT
;
A
#
# COMPACT_ATOMS: atom_id res chain seq x y z
N MET A 1 30.25 8.78 -3.29
CA MET A 1 29.27 8.04 -4.12
C MET A 1 28.05 8.94 -4.23
N ARG A 2 27.76 9.47 -5.42
CA ARG A 2 26.69 10.47 -5.63
C ARG A 2 25.33 9.82 -5.35
N THR A 3 24.61 10.29 -4.35
CA THR A 3 23.17 10.05 -4.17
C THR A 3 22.48 10.52 -5.44
N GLN A 4 21.91 9.59 -6.21
CA GLN A 4 20.95 9.95 -7.24
C GLN A 4 19.74 10.51 -6.51
N GLU A 5 19.46 11.80 -6.72
CA GLU A 5 18.22 12.44 -6.32
C GLU A 5 17.06 11.60 -6.86
N LEU A 6 16.19 11.12 -5.96
CA LEU A 6 14.85 10.71 -6.34
C LEU A 6 14.22 11.95 -6.97
N LYS A 7 14.12 11.98 -8.30
CA LYS A 7 13.46 13.08 -9.02
C LYS A 7 12.00 13.06 -8.60
N SER A 8 11.67 13.90 -7.64
CA SER A 8 10.32 14.01 -7.14
C SER A 8 9.46 14.68 -8.24
N ALA A 9 8.53 13.92 -8.80
CA ALA A 9 7.21 14.47 -9.11
C ALA A 9 6.40 14.52 -7.80
N GLY A 10 7.04 15.02 -6.74
CA GLY A 10 6.74 14.65 -5.34
C GLY A 10 5.28 14.83 -4.99
N PRO A 11 4.65 13.89 -4.26
CA PRO A 11 3.29 14.08 -3.82
C PRO A 11 3.21 15.38 -3.01
N PRO A 12 2.13 16.17 -3.14
CA PRO A 12 1.92 17.35 -2.33
C PRO A 12 1.94 16.93 -0.86
N THR A 13 3.05 17.21 -0.20
CA THR A 13 3.18 17.00 1.24
C THR A 13 2.24 17.94 1.98
N ILE A 14 1.67 17.47 3.10
CA ILE A 14 0.96 18.36 4.04
C ILE A 14 1.91 19.34 4.74
N ALA A 15 3.22 19.09 4.67
CA ALA A 15 4.23 19.96 5.26
C ALA A 15 4.36 21.26 4.47
N LYS A 16 4.30 22.40 5.18
CA LYS A 16 4.36 23.74 4.58
C LYS A 16 5.74 24.15 4.06
N HIS A 17 6.78 23.34 4.28
CA HIS A 17 8.17 23.68 3.99
C HIS A 17 8.82 22.60 3.10
N PRO A 18 8.99 22.86 1.79
CA PRO A 18 9.58 21.91 0.84
C PRO A 18 10.98 21.42 1.25
N GLU A 19 11.78 22.29 1.85
CA GLU A 19 13.13 21.95 2.34
C GLU A 19 13.09 20.87 3.45
N LEU A 20 12.08 20.90 4.33
CA LEU A 20 11.89 19.89 5.37
C LEU A 20 11.46 18.55 4.76
N THR A 21 10.60 18.57 3.74
CA THR A 21 10.21 17.36 3.02
C THR A 21 11.42 16.74 2.35
N GLN A 22 12.23 17.52 1.63
CA GLN A 22 13.44 16.99 1.00
C GLN A 22 14.42 16.43 2.04
N TYR A 23 14.66 17.17 3.12
CA TYR A 23 15.50 16.70 4.23
C TYR A 23 15.00 15.36 4.79
N TYR A 24 13.69 15.22 5.03
CA TYR A 24 13.11 13.98 5.51
C TYR A 24 13.33 12.82 4.53
N TYR A 25 13.10 13.05 3.23
CA TYR A 25 13.33 12.04 2.20
C TYR A 25 14.80 11.59 2.14
N ASP A 26 15.74 12.54 2.21
CA ASP A 26 17.17 12.28 2.12
C ASP A 26 17.72 11.54 3.35
N ASN A 27 17.13 11.77 4.53
CA ASN A 27 17.69 11.30 5.80
C ASN A 27 16.93 10.12 6.44
N SER A 28 15.65 9.92 6.07
CA SER A 28 14.77 8.96 6.77
C SER A 28 14.32 7.80 5.90
N ILE A 29 14.31 7.95 4.57
CA ILE A 29 13.84 6.89 3.67
C ILE A 29 14.92 5.85 3.45
N ARG A 30 14.60 4.59 3.78
CA ARG A 30 15.48 3.42 3.75
C ARG A 30 15.12 2.48 2.60
N ALA A 31 14.67 3.04 1.47
CA ALA A 31 14.40 2.27 0.26
C ALA A 31 15.71 1.64 -0.28
N THR A 32 15.64 0.39 -0.72
CA THR A 32 16.75 -0.24 -1.48
C THR A 32 16.81 0.32 -2.89
N ASP A 33 17.91 0.09 -3.61
CA ASP A 33 18.03 0.53 -5.01
C ASP A 33 16.95 -0.09 -5.91
N LEU A 34 16.57 -1.34 -5.65
CA LEU A 34 15.45 -1.99 -6.34
C LEU A 34 14.13 -1.25 -6.11
N GLN A 35 13.85 -0.83 -4.86
CA GLN A 35 12.65 -0.07 -4.54
C GLN A 35 12.68 1.32 -5.20
N ARG A 36 13.82 2.02 -5.19
CA ARG A 36 13.97 3.31 -5.88
C ARG A 36 13.70 3.19 -7.38
N GLN A 37 14.30 2.19 -8.05
CA GLN A 37 14.08 1.93 -9.47
C GLN A 37 12.61 1.62 -9.78
N PHE A 38 11.90 0.95 -8.87
CA PHE A 38 10.47 0.71 -9.05
C PHE A 38 9.64 1.98 -8.94
N TYR A 39 9.96 2.87 -7.99
CA TYR A 39 9.34 4.20 -7.91
C TYR A 39 9.63 5.05 -9.15
N ASP A 40 10.86 5.01 -9.68
CA ASP A 40 11.20 5.70 -10.94
C ASP A 40 10.39 5.15 -12.12
N ARG A 41 10.17 3.83 -12.17
CA ARG A 41 9.31 3.18 -13.17
C ARG A 41 7.87 3.69 -13.07
N ILE A 42 7.31 3.78 -11.88
CA ILE A 42 5.97 4.33 -11.64
C ILE A 42 5.91 5.80 -12.08
N ALA A 43 6.91 6.61 -11.68
CA ALA A 43 6.98 8.03 -11.98
C ALA A 43 7.04 8.34 -13.49
N SER A 44 7.46 7.38 -14.31
CA SER A 44 7.49 7.48 -15.77
C SER A 44 6.15 7.20 -16.47
N ARG A 45 5.09 6.88 -15.71
CA ARG A 45 3.77 6.52 -16.25
C ARG A 45 2.74 7.62 -15.98
N ASP A 46 1.69 7.61 -16.78
CA ASP A 46 0.54 8.49 -16.56
C ASP A 46 -0.11 8.22 -15.19
N GLN A 47 -0.70 9.25 -14.60
CA GLN A 47 -1.35 9.18 -13.29
C GLN A 47 -0.44 8.70 -12.15
N ALA A 48 0.89 8.84 -12.28
CA ALA A 48 1.86 8.46 -11.24
C ALA A 48 1.58 9.12 -9.88
N VAL A 49 0.94 10.29 -9.88
CA VAL A 49 0.52 11.02 -8.67
C VAL A 49 -0.45 10.26 -7.77
N MET A 50 -1.10 9.20 -8.26
CA MET A 50 -1.97 8.33 -7.46
C MET A 50 -1.19 7.30 -6.64
N ALA A 51 0.11 7.11 -6.90
CA ALA A 51 0.92 6.18 -6.12
C ALA A 51 1.31 6.81 -4.77
N GLY A 52 1.02 6.10 -3.69
CA GLY A 52 1.51 6.44 -2.35
C GLY A 52 3.04 6.53 -2.28
N GLY A 53 3.53 7.46 -1.47
CA GLY A 53 4.96 7.73 -1.31
C GLY A 53 5.72 6.62 -0.56
N PRO A 54 7.06 6.54 -0.72
CA PRO A 54 7.87 5.54 -0.01
C PRO A 54 7.91 5.77 1.51
N ASP A 55 7.59 6.97 1.96
CA ASP A 55 7.49 7.38 3.36
C ASP A 55 6.33 6.72 4.09
N GLU A 56 5.13 6.83 3.54
CA GLU A 56 3.94 6.17 4.06
C GLU A 56 4.07 4.65 4.00
N ALA A 57 4.51 4.12 2.85
CA ALA A 57 4.69 2.69 2.68
C ALA A 57 5.75 2.13 3.65
N GLN A 58 6.86 2.87 3.89
CA GLN A 58 7.85 2.51 4.91
C GLN A 58 7.26 2.51 6.32
N PHE A 59 6.43 3.51 6.65
CA PHE A 59 5.75 3.57 7.93
C PHE A 59 4.86 2.34 8.14
N PHE A 60 4.04 1.94 7.16
CA PHE A 60 3.23 0.72 7.28
C PHE A 60 4.09 -0.52 7.47
N SER A 61 5.17 -0.68 6.71
CA SER A 61 6.06 -1.83 6.86
C SER A 61 6.66 -1.93 8.27
N LEU A 62 7.09 -0.81 8.86
CA LEU A 62 7.54 -0.74 10.24
C LEU A 62 6.41 -1.09 11.22
N PHE A 63 5.24 -0.52 11.01
CA PHE A 63 4.08 -0.67 11.88
C PHE A 63 3.58 -2.12 11.95
N LEU A 64 3.41 -2.77 10.78
CA LEU A 64 3.05 -4.18 10.65
C LEU A 64 4.04 -5.09 11.40
N ARG A 65 5.35 -4.81 11.28
CA ARG A 65 6.38 -5.56 12.00
C ARG A 65 6.29 -5.36 13.51
N ALA A 66 6.10 -4.12 13.95
CA ALA A 66 6.00 -3.78 15.37
C ALA A 66 4.82 -4.45 16.06
N MET A 67 3.68 -4.60 15.35
CA MET A 67 2.50 -5.28 15.87
C MET A 67 2.50 -6.80 15.62
N GLY A 68 3.49 -7.35 14.92
CA GLY A 68 3.54 -8.77 14.56
C GLY A 68 2.42 -9.22 13.62
N ALA A 69 1.95 -8.32 12.74
CA ALA A 69 0.88 -8.60 11.80
C ALA A 69 1.23 -9.76 10.85
N LYS A 70 0.24 -10.58 10.52
CA LYS A 70 0.38 -11.72 9.60
C LYS A 70 -0.58 -11.68 8.43
N LYS A 71 -1.71 -10.98 8.53
CA LYS A 71 -2.70 -10.90 7.44
C LYS A 71 -3.09 -9.44 7.21
N ALA A 72 -2.79 -8.94 6.02
CA ALA A 72 -3.13 -7.57 5.60
C ALA A 72 -4.08 -7.58 4.40
N LEU A 73 -5.00 -6.62 4.36
CA LEU A 73 -5.86 -6.31 3.22
C LEU A 73 -5.50 -4.93 2.69
N GLU A 74 -5.39 -4.78 1.38
CA GLU A 74 -5.22 -3.52 0.69
C GLU A 74 -6.39 -3.33 -0.29
N VAL A 75 -7.12 -2.23 -0.14
CA VAL A 75 -8.24 -1.85 -1.00
C VAL A 75 -7.78 -0.68 -1.87
N GLY A 76 -7.49 -0.96 -3.14
CA GLY A 76 -6.77 -0.07 -4.04
C GLY A 76 -5.27 -0.40 -4.05
N VAL A 77 -4.83 -1.12 -5.08
CA VAL A 77 -3.45 -1.62 -5.24
C VAL A 77 -2.68 -0.76 -6.23
N PHE A 78 -3.37 -0.29 -7.27
CA PHE A 78 -2.84 0.48 -8.38
C PHE A 78 -1.61 -0.16 -9.03
N ARG A 79 -0.41 0.34 -8.70
CA ARG A 79 0.88 -0.12 -9.23
C ARG A 79 1.68 -0.97 -8.24
N GLY A 80 1.14 -1.23 -7.06
CA GLY A 80 1.66 -2.26 -6.16
C GLY A 80 2.91 -1.87 -5.36
N SER A 81 3.24 -0.58 -5.29
CA SER A 81 4.34 -0.08 -4.45
C SER A 81 4.04 -0.31 -2.98
N THR A 82 2.88 0.13 -2.50
CA THR A 82 2.43 -0.05 -1.11
C THR A 82 2.30 -1.54 -0.75
N THR A 83 1.68 -2.35 -1.61
CA THR A 83 1.60 -3.82 -1.49
C THR A 83 2.93 -4.48 -1.16
N ALA A 84 4.00 -4.06 -1.84
CA ALA A 84 5.34 -4.61 -1.62
C ALA A 84 5.86 -4.31 -0.21
N TYR A 85 5.58 -3.12 0.33
CA TYR A 85 5.94 -2.76 1.71
C TYR A 85 5.08 -3.47 2.75
N LEU A 86 3.78 -3.64 2.48
CA LEU A 86 2.89 -4.46 3.32
C LEU A 86 3.41 -5.90 3.40
N ALA A 87 3.82 -6.48 2.27
CA ALA A 87 4.38 -7.82 2.20
C ALA A 87 5.72 -7.94 2.96
N LYS A 88 6.58 -6.93 2.87
CA LYS A 88 7.78 -6.84 3.73
C LYS A 88 7.43 -6.70 5.21
N GLY A 89 6.27 -6.10 5.52
CA GLY A 89 5.79 -5.82 6.87
C GLY A 89 5.29 -7.08 7.58
N VAL A 90 4.41 -7.85 6.93
CA VAL A 90 3.86 -9.11 7.48
C VAL A 90 4.91 -10.21 7.62
N GLY A 91 5.99 -10.11 6.85
CA GLY A 91 7.13 -11.03 6.90
C GLY A 91 6.81 -12.44 6.39
N GLU A 92 7.71 -13.37 6.67
CA GLU A 92 7.57 -14.78 6.27
C GLU A 92 6.33 -15.42 6.92
N GLY A 93 5.63 -16.25 6.14
CA GLY A 93 4.36 -16.88 6.51
C GLY A 93 3.17 -15.91 6.62
N GLY A 94 3.39 -14.61 6.37
CA GLY A 94 2.32 -13.63 6.29
C GLY A 94 1.58 -13.71 4.95
N LYS A 95 0.51 -12.91 4.83
CA LYS A 95 -0.31 -12.78 3.62
C LYS A 95 -0.80 -11.35 3.46
N VAL A 96 -0.71 -10.83 2.25
CA VAL A 96 -1.29 -9.57 1.79
C VAL A 96 -2.27 -9.90 0.70
N ILE A 97 -3.53 -9.51 0.88
CA ILE A 97 -4.54 -9.60 -0.17
C ILE A 97 -4.80 -8.19 -0.69
N GLY A 98 -4.59 -7.97 -1.99
CA GLY A 98 -4.89 -6.72 -2.67
C GLY A 98 -6.16 -6.82 -3.49
N LEU A 99 -7.03 -5.82 -3.39
CA LEU A 99 -8.23 -5.66 -4.22
C LEU A 99 -8.05 -4.47 -5.15
N ASP A 100 -8.18 -4.70 -6.45
CA ASP A 100 -8.15 -3.63 -7.45
C ASP A 100 -9.08 -3.94 -8.62
N ILE A 101 -9.54 -2.91 -9.32
CA ILE A 101 -10.40 -3.07 -10.49
C ILE A 101 -9.61 -3.30 -11.78
N CYS A 102 -8.34 -2.87 -11.83
CA CYS A 102 -7.57 -2.75 -13.06
C CYS A 102 -6.21 -3.45 -12.92
N LYS A 103 -6.00 -4.53 -13.69
CA LYS A 103 -4.73 -5.25 -13.69
C LYS A 103 -3.67 -4.52 -14.51
N GLU A 104 -4.10 -3.72 -15.47
CA GLU A 104 -3.26 -3.04 -16.46
C GLU A 104 -2.20 -2.16 -15.79
N PHE A 105 -2.56 -1.45 -14.70
CA PHE A 105 -1.59 -0.63 -13.95
C PHE A 105 -0.44 -1.46 -13.36
N LEU A 106 -0.71 -2.66 -12.84
CA LEU A 106 0.33 -3.57 -12.35
C LEU A 106 1.24 -4.03 -13.48
N ASP A 107 0.65 -4.35 -14.64
CA ASP A 107 1.37 -4.88 -15.79
C ASP A 107 2.26 -3.82 -16.45
N GLU A 108 1.80 -2.56 -16.53
CA GLU A 108 2.57 -1.41 -17.04
C GLU A 108 3.92 -1.23 -16.34
N VAL A 109 3.97 -1.53 -15.04
CA VAL A 109 5.18 -1.42 -14.23
C VAL A 109 5.78 -2.78 -13.88
N LYS A 110 5.26 -3.89 -14.43
CA LYS A 110 5.73 -5.25 -14.12
C LYS A 110 5.83 -5.49 -12.61
N ALA A 111 4.77 -5.17 -11.88
CA ALA A 111 4.76 -5.24 -10.42
C ALA A 111 5.09 -6.64 -9.88
N GLU A 112 4.58 -7.70 -10.52
CA GLU A 112 4.87 -9.09 -10.13
C GLU A 112 6.36 -9.46 -10.26
N ASP A 113 7.04 -9.00 -11.33
CA ASP A 113 8.49 -9.19 -11.49
C ASP A 113 9.24 -8.51 -10.35
N TYR A 114 8.87 -7.27 -10.04
CA TYR A 114 9.45 -6.51 -8.94
C TYR A 114 9.22 -7.20 -7.58
N TRP A 115 8.03 -7.72 -7.31
CA TRP A 115 7.76 -8.46 -6.06
C TRP A 115 8.58 -9.75 -5.95
N ARG A 116 8.81 -10.44 -7.08
CA ARG A 116 9.70 -11.62 -7.14
C ARG A 116 11.14 -11.23 -6.85
N GLU A 117 11.66 -10.20 -7.51
CA GLU A 117 13.02 -9.68 -7.30
C GLU A 117 13.23 -9.19 -5.86
N LEU A 118 12.19 -8.60 -5.26
CA LEU A 118 12.21 -8.14 -3.87
C LEU A 118 12.07 -9.30 -2.85
N GLY A 119 11.72 -10.50 -3.29
CA GLY A 119 11.58 -11.69 -2.45
C GLY A 119 10.32 -11.68 -1.57
N VAL A 120 9.23 -11.10 -2.07
CA VAL A 120 7.95 -10.98 -1.34
C VAL A 120 6.73 -11.44 -2.12
N ALA A 121 6.90 -11.94 -3.36
CA ALA A 121 5.78 -12.40 -4.18
C ALA A 121 5.00 -13.57 -3.55
N ASP A 122 5.65 -14.40 -2.74
CA ASP A 122 5.10 -15.58 -2.07
C ASP A 122 3.92 -15.29 -1.13
N ARG A 123 3.77 -14.04 -0.68
CA ARG A 123 2.72 -13.62 0.25
C ARG A 123 1.76 -12.58 -0.31
N ILE A 124 1.84 -12.27 -1.60
CA ILE A 124 0.95 -11.30 -2.25
C ILE A 124 -0.09 -12.05 -3.08
N GLU A 125 -1.37 -11.77 -2.82
CA GLU A 125 -2.48 -12.27 -3.63
C GLU A 125 -3.31 -11.08 -4.12
N ILE A 126 -3.34 -10.85 -5.44
CA ILE A 126 -4.16 -9.79 -6.04
C ILE A 126 -5.46 -10.40 -6.57
N ARG A 127 -6.59 -9.79 -6.21
CA ARG A 127 -7.92 -10.15 -6.72
C ARG A 127 -8.45 -8.99 -7.55
N ILE A 128 -8.52 -9.21 -8.86
CA ILE A 128 -9.04 -8.22 -9.79
C ILE A 128 -10.57 -8.25 -9.81
N GLY A 129 -11.19 -7.09 -9.61
CA GLY A 129 -12.64 -6.90 -9.62
C GLY A 129 -13.08 -5.76 -8.70
N ASN A 130 -14.39 -5.57 -8.59
CA ASN A 130 -14.94 -4.56 -7.68
C ASN A 130 -14.60 -4.91 -6.21
N ALA A 131 -13.95 -3.98 -5.51
CA ALA A 131 -13.48 -4.18 -4.15
C ALA A 131 -14.61 -4.45 -3.15
N VAL A 132 -15.75 -3.75 -3.24
CA VAL A 132 -16.93 -4.00 -2.38
C VAL A 132 -17.41 -5.45 -2.51
N THR A 133 -17.47 -5.97 -3.73
CA THR A 133 -17.83 -7.37 -3.98
C THR A 133 -16.77 -8.32 -3.44
N GLY A 134 -15.49 -8.00 -3.62
CA GLY A 134 -14.37 -8.78 -3.07
C GLY A 134 -14.44 -8.88 -1.54
N MET A 135 -14.67 -7.77 -0.85
CA MET A 135 -14.80 -7.72 0.60
C MET A 135 -16.04 -8.47 1.09
N LYS A 136 -17.19 -8.35 0.41
CA LYS A 136 -18.41 -9.11 0.77
C LYS A 136 -18.17 -10.62 0.68
N LYS A 137 -17.53 -11.10 -0.40
CA LYS A 137 -17.15 -12.51 -0.53
C LYS A 137 -16.20 -12.98 0.58
N MET A 138 -15.28 -12.12 1.03
CA MET A 138 -14.40 -12.45 2.16
C MET A 138 -15.16 -12.52 3.49
N ILE A 139 -16.24 -11.75 3.66
CA ILE A 139 -17.06 -11.81 4.87
C ILE A 139 -17.87 -13.12 4.91
N GLU A 140 -18.31 -13.59 3.74
CA GLU A 140 -19.03 -14.86 3.59
C GLU A 140 -18.12 -16.08 3.80
N ASP A 141 -16.80 -15.90 3.70
CA ASP A 141 -15.77 -16.90 3.96
C ASP A 141 -15.34 -16.86 5.44
N GLU A 142 -15.68 -17.91 6.20
CA GLU A 142 -15.37 -18.01 7.63
C GLU A 142 -13.86 -17.92 7.93
N ASP A 143 -12.99 -18.29 6.97
CA ASP A 143 -11.53 -18.20 7.13
C ASP A 143 -10.99 -16.77 6.93
N ALA A 144 -11.83 -15.82 6.50
CA ALA A 144 -11.46 -14.43 6.24
C ALA A 144 -12.17 -13.42 7.14
N ALA A 145 -13.40 -13.67 7.59
CA ALA A 145 -14.09 -12.80 8.54
C ALA A 145 -13.29 -12.64 9.86
N ASN A 146 -13.19 -11.42 10.37
CA ASN A 146 -12.51 -11.12 11.64
C ASN A 146 -11.04 -11.60 11.74
N THR A 147 -10.31 -11.71 10.63
CA THR A 147 -8.95 -12.30 10.59
C THR A 147 -7.83 -11.34 10.18
N PHE A 148 -8.13 -10.14 9.69
CA PHE A 148 -7.11 -9.22 9.21
C PHE A 148 -6.50 -8.38 10.35
N ASP A 149 -5.17 -8.41 10.46
CA ASP A 149 -4.43 -7.57 11.42
C ASP A 149 -4.40 -6.10 10.98
N PHE A 150 -4.38 -5.88 9.67
CA PHE A 150 -4.27 -4.56 9.08
C PHE A 150 -5.10 -4.48 7.80
N ILE A 151 -5.86 -3.41 7.64
CA ILE A 151 -6.64 -3.11 6.44
C ILE A 151 -6.31 -1.69 5.99
N PHE A 152 -5.77 -1.53 4.79
CA PHE A 152 -5.50 -0.24 4.17
C PHE A 152 -6.56 0.07 3.12
N ILE A 153 -7.20 1.23 3.23
CA ILE A 153 -8.23 1.71 2.32
C ILE A 153 -7.67 2.92 1.57
N ASP A 154 -7.32 2.71 0.30
CA ASP A 154 -6.87 3.73 -0.65
C ASP A 154 -7.47 3.51 -2.05
N ALA A 155 -8.80 3.61 -2.13
CA ALA A 155 -9.54 3.48 -3.38
C ALA A 155 -10.35 4.74 -3.72
N ASN A 156 -11.47 4.59 -4.42
CA ASN A 156 -12.39 5.68 -4.70
C ASN A 156 -13.05 6.20 -3.42
N LYS A 157 -12.91 7.51 -3.17
CA LYS A 157 -13.31 8.13 -1.90
C LYS A 157 -14.82 8.12 -1.66
N THR A 158 -15.63 8.02 -2.72
CA THR A 158 -17.11 7.95 -2.61
C THR A 158 -17.61 6.72 -1.87
N ASP A 159 -16.85 5.63 -1.88
CA ASP A 159 -17.25 4.36 -1.26
C ASP A 159 -16.55 4.12 0.09
N TYR A 160 -15.84 5.11 0.64
CA TYR A 160 -15.06 4.95 1.87
C TYR A 160 -15.91 4.49 3.06
N ASP A 161 -17.11 5.04 3.23
CA ASP A 161 -18.03 4.58 4.28
C ASP A 161 -18.39 3.09 4.09
N THR A 162 -18.59 2.67 2.85
CA THR A 162 -18.87 1.25 2.53
C THR A 162 -17.65 0.38 2.81
N TYR A 163 -16.45 0.80 2.39
CA TYR A 163 -15.22 0.07 2.67
C TYR A 163 -14.96 -0.05 4.16
N TYR A 164 -15.19 1.02 4.92
CA TYR A 164 -15.03 1.04 6.37
C TYR A 164 -15.97 0.05 7.06
N GLU A 165 -17.27 0.07 6.74
CA GLU A 165 -18.26 -0.85 7.32
C GLU A 165 -17.95 -2.33 6.99
N LEU A 166 -17.40 -2.60 5.81
CA LEU A 166 -16.96 -3.95 5.45
C LEU A 166 -15.64 -4.32 6.13
N ALA A 167 -14.71 -3.38 6.26
CA ALA A 167 -13.44 -3.57 6.95
C ALA A 167 -13.66 -3.90 8.44
N LEU A 168 -14.65 -3.29 9.10
CA LEU A 168 -15.03 -3.61 10.48
C LEU A 168 -15.40 -5.10 10.67
N LYS A 169 -15.94 -5.75 9.64
CA LYS A 169 -16.32 -7.18 9.68
C LYS A 169 -15.16 -8.12 9.34
N LEU A 170 -14.10 -7.59 8.73
CA LEU A 170 -12.92 -8.33 8.30
C LEU A 170 -11.75 -8.18 9.29
N ALA A 171 -11.64 -7.03 9.94
CA ALA A 171 -10.58 -6.73 10.90
C ALA A 171 -10.68 -7.63 12.13
N LYS A 172 -9.54 -8.06 12.66
CA LYS A 172 -9.49 -8.79 13.92
C LYS A 172 -10.14 -7.96 15.04
N PRO A 173 -11.03 -8.56 15.85
CA PRO A 173 -11.57 -7.90 17.03
C PRO A 173 -10.45 -7.42 17.94
N THR A 174 -10.61 -6.20 18.46
CA THR A 174 -9.73 -5.57 19.48
C THR A 174 -8.31 -5.21 19.02
N THR A 175 -7.74 -5.90 18.03
CA THR A 175 -6.33 -5.76 17.60
C THR A 175 -6.15 -5.37 16.14
N GLY A 176 -7.18 -5.55 15.32
CA GLY A 176 -7.17 -5.16 13.92
C GLY A 176 -7.13 -3.65 13.75
N ILE A 177 -6.38 -3.19 12.76
CA ILE A 177 -6.21 -1.77 12.46
C ILE A 177 -6.73 -1.47 11.07
N ILE A 178 -7.54 -0.42 10.95
CA ILE A 178 -8.04 0.10 9.68
C ILE A 178 -7.34 1.45 9.44
N ALA A 179 -6.55 1.53 8.39
CA ALA A 179 -5.90 2.75 7.92
C ALA A 179 -6.63 3.26 6.67
N VAL A 180 -6.93 4.55 6.64
CA VAL A 180 -7.71 5.20 5.57
C VAL A 180 -6.87 6.35 5.01
N ASP A 181 -6.55 6.30 3.71
CA ASP A 181 -5.65 7.28 3.10
C ASP A 181 -6.37 8.58 2.66
N ASN A 182 -5.59 9.64 2.52
CA ASN A 182 -5.97 10.97 2.04
C ASN A 182 -7.14 11.61 2.82
N THR A 183 -7.29 11.30 4.10
CA THR A 183 -8.32 11.91 4.97
C THR A 183 -8.17 13.42 5.14
N PHE A 184 -6.97 13.96 4.93
CA PHE A 184 -6.74 15.40 4.85
C PHE A 184 -7.09 16.00 3.48
N PHE A 185 -7.22 15.20 2.43
CA PHE A 185 -7.57 15.60 1.06
C PHE A 185 -6.88 16.90 0.61
N HIS A 186 -5.54 16.91 0.59
CA HIS A 186 -4.72 18.10 0.27
C HIS A 186 -4.89 19.31 1.20
N GLY A 187 -5.51 19.13 2.37
CA GLY A 187 -5.79 20.17 3.36
C GLY A 187 -7.06 20.98 3.08
N THR A 188 -7.97 20.50 2.23
CA THR A 188 -9.23 21.17 1.87
C THR A 188 -10.41 20.68 2.68
#